data_AF-A0AAN6Z8Q8-F1
#
_entry.id   AF-A0AAN6Z8Q8-F1
#
_cell.length_a   1.000
_cell.length_b   1.000
_cell.length_c   1.000
_cell.angle_alpha   90.00
_cell.angle_beta   90.00
_cell.angle_gamma   90.00
#
_symmetry.space_group_name_H-M   'P 1'
#
loop_
_entity.id
_entity.type
_entity.pdbx_description
1 polymer ?
#
loop_
_entity_poly.entity_id
_entity_poly.type
_entity_poly.pdbx_seq_one_letter_code
_entity_poly.pdbx_strand_id
1 'polypeptide(L)'
;MALSRMLLWRTNNTDAVFWQAIYAYWHIFPEYASKGSDGYSMIFPRGPPGSGYAWTMQPWLVPGMALADFRAMVAPLFAQGTALGFSFTPQFFEHDNVYDTWSAHFPTEAVANGNEGDSMEPDFAEAFFGTNYQRLREIKR
;
A
#
# COMPACT_ATOMS: atom_id res chain seq x y z
N MET A 1 11.53 8.16 9.20
CA MET A 1 10.82 7.72 10.42
C MET A 1 9.33 7.72 10.16
N ALA A 2 8.79 6.62 9.61
CA ALA A 2 7.36 6.33 9.64
C ALA A 2 6.97 4.85 9.30
N LEU A 3 5.74 4.43 9.64
CA LEU A 3 5.55 3.24 10.49
C LEU A 3 4.45 2.23 10.05
N SER A 4 4.51 1.84 8.79
CA SER A 4 3.46 1.21 7.97
C SER A 4 3.16 -0.28 8.10
N ARG A 5 2.00 -0.74 8.56
CA ARG A 5 1.63 -2.15 8.34
C ARG A 5 0.22 -2.41 7.84
N MET A 6 0.14 -3.56 7.17
CA MET A 6 -0.96 -4.06 6.36
C MET A 6 -2.31 -4.00 7.05
N LEU A 7 -3.26 -3.41 6.34
CA LEU A 7 -4.67 -3.45 6.65
C LEU A 7 -5.35 -4.45 5.71
N LEU A 8 -5.68 -5.67 6.18
CA LEU A 8 -6.34 -6.69 5.36
C LEU A 8 -7.86 -6.65 5.61
N TRP A 9 -8.58 -5.85 4.81
CA TRP A 9 -10.04 -5.74 4.93
C TRP A 9 -10.71 -7.01 4.39
N ARG A 10 -11.12 -7.91 5.28
CA ARG A 10 -12.01 -9.05 4.96
C ARG A 10 -13.29 -8.93 5.74
N THR A 11 -14.41 -8.88 5.04
CA THR A 11 -15.75 -8.88 5.65
C THR A 11 -16.70 -9.74 4.85
N ASN A 12 -17.89 -10.00 5.42
CA ASN A 12 -19.05 -10.47 4.69
C ASN A 12 -20.05 -9.31 4.45
N ASN A 13 -19.54 -8.09 4.30
CA ASN A 13 -20.36 -6.87 4.20
C ASN A 13 -20.67 -6.54 2.73
N THR A 14 -21.75 -5.80 2.52
CA THR A 14 -22.21 -5.36 1.20
C THR A 14 -21.32 -4.27 0.59
N ASP A 15 -21.41 -4.10 -0.73
CA ASP A 15 -20.72 -3.02 -1.47
C ASP A 15 -20.99 -1.64 -0.86
N ALA A 16 -22.21 -1.37 -0.39
CA ALA A 16 -22.57 -0.10 0.23
C ALA A 16 -21.78 0.19 1.52
N VAL A 17 -21.64 -0.81 2.40
CA VAL A 17 -20.87 -0.69 3.65
C VAL A 17 -19.38 -0.55 3.36
N PHE A 18 -18.88 -1.24 2.34
CA PHE A 18 -17.50 -1.05 1.85
C PHE A 18 -17.25 0.38 1.38
N TRP A 19 -18.08 0.90 0.47
CA TRP A 19 -17.90 2.25 -0.07
C TRP A 19 -18.08 3.33 1.01
N GLN A 20 -18.95 3.14 2.00
CA GLN A 20 -19.07 4.04 3.15
C GLN A 20 -17.73 4.19 3.92
N ALA A 21 -17.00 3.09 4.14
CA ALA A 21 -15.69 3.14 4.78
C ALA A 21 -14.62 3.81 3.89
N ILE A 22 -14.66 3.57 2.57
CA ILE A 22 -13.76 4.23 1.62
C ILE A 22 -14.01 5.74 1.54
N TYR A 23 -15.28 6.19 1.55
CA TYR A 23 -15.61 7.62 1.60
C TYR A 23 -15.14 8.27 2.90
N ALA A 24 -15.21 7.57 4.04
CA ALA A 24 -14.67 8.07 5.30
C ALA A 24 -13.15 8.28 5.25
N TYR A 25 -12.40 7.34 4.65
CA TYR A 25 -10.96 7.51 4.40
C TYR A 25 -10.69 8.73 3.51
N TRP A 26 -11.36 8.85 2.36
CA TRP A 26 -11.15 9.97 1.43
C TRP A 26 -11.55 11.33 2.01
N HIS A 27 -12.50 11.39 2.94
CA HIS A 27 -12.87 12.62 3.63
C HIS A 27 -11.74 13.14 4.54
N ILE A 28 -11.01 12.24 5.21
CA ILE A 28 -9.90 12.58 6.11
C ILE A 28 -8.55 12.67 5.36
N PHE A 29 -8.45 12.06 4.16
CA PHE A 29 -7.22 12.02 3.36
C PHE A 29 -6.47 13.37 3.20
N PRO A 30 -7.13 14.53 2.99
CA PRO A 30 -6.43 15.81 2.93
C PRO A 30 -5.65 16.16 4.21
N GLU A 31 -6.16 15.78 5.39
CA GLU A 31 -5.43 15.95 6.65
C GLU A 31 -4.18 15.04 6.67
N TYR A 32 -4.31 13.77 6.31
CA TYR A 32 -3.17 12.86 6.25
C TYR A 32 -2.11 13.36 5.25
N ALA A 33 -2.53 13.75 4.04
CA ALA A 33 -1.64 14.32 3.01
C ALA A 33 -0.92 15.58 3.50
N SER A 34 -1.59 16.47 4.25
CA SER A 34 -0.98 17.68 4.81
C SER A 34 0.15 17.41 5.81
N LYS A 35 0.16 16.22 6.45
CA LYS A 35 1.23 15.78 7.36
C LYS A 35 2.37 15.05 6.63
N GLY A 36 2.29 14.88 5.31
CA GLY A 36 3.24 14.10 4.53
C GLY A 36 2.94 12.60 4.51
N SER A 37 1.67 12.20 4.65
CA SER A 37 1.29 10.78 4.56
C SER A 37 1.54 10.21 3.17
N ASP A 38 2.14 9.03 3.13
CA ASP A 38 2.46 8.26 1.93
C ASP A 38 2.12 6.77 2.14
N GLY A 39 1.91 6.01 1.06
CA GLY A 39 1.55 4.60 1.13
C GLY A 39 0.76 4.08 -0.07
N TYR A 40 0.78 2.76 -0.25
CA TYR A 40 0.04 2.10 -1.33
C TYR A 40 -1.36 1.71 -0.85
N SER A 41 -2.36 2.24 -1.55
CA SER A 41 -3.78 1.93 -1.39
C SER A 41 -4.26 1.06 -2.55
N MET A 42 -4.76 -0.15 -2.29
CA MET A 42 -5.23 -1.06 -3.33
C MET A 42 -6.62 -1.62 -3.02
N ILE A 43 -7.53 -1.60 -4.00
CA ILE A 43 -8.89 -2.15 -3.87
C ILE A 43 -9.04 -3.32 -4.84
N PHE A 44 -9.54 -4.45 -4.35
CA PHE A 44 -9.73 -5.69 -5.11
C PHE A 44 -11.17 -6.21 -4.95
N PRO A 45 -11.83 -6.67 -6.03
CA PRO A 45 -13.09 -7.40 -5.90
C PRO A 45 -12.85 -8.75 -5.21
N ARG A 46 -13.77 -9.20 -4.35
CA ARG A 46 -13.67 -10.50 -3.63
C ARG A 46 -14.23 -11.68 -4.42
N GLY A 47 -14.82 -11.45 -5.59
CA GLY A 47 -15.48 -12.47 -6.41
C GLY A 47 -16.33 -11.82 -7.52
N PRO A 48 -17.35 -12.53 -8.04
CA PRO A 48 -18.35 -11.99 -8.96
C PRO A 48 -19.03 -10.71 -8.43
N PRO A 49 -19.69 -9.90 -9.29
CA PRO A 49 -20.42 -8.69 -8.86
C PRO A 49 -21.35 -8.94 -7.67
N GLY A 50 -21.32 -8.05 -6.68
CA GLY A 50 -22.03 -8.21 -5.40
C GLY A 50 -21.31 -9.05 -4.34
N SER A 51 -20.13 -9.62 -4.64
CA SER A 51 -19.31 -10.33 -3.64
C SER A 51 -18.58 -9.41 -2.67
N GLY A 52 -18.72 -8.08 -2.78
CA GLY A 52 -17.95 -7.11 -2.01
C GLY A 52 -16.49 -6.98 -2.45
N TYR A 53 -15.80 -6.08 -1.75
CA TYR A 53 -14.41 -5.71 -2.03
C TYR A 53 -13.52 -5.96 -0.81
N ALA A 54 -12.22 -6.09 -1.07
CA ALA A 54 -11.15 -5.94 -0.11
C ALA A 54 -10.42 -4.63 -0.42
N TRP A 55 -9.98 -3.93 0.61
CA TRP A 55 -9.05 -2.81 0.53
C TRP A 55 -7.77 -3.22 1.25
N THR A 56 -6.63 -2.67 0.85
CA THR A 56 -5.37 -2.73 1.58
C THR A 56 -4.67 -1.38 1.62
N MET A 57 -4.05 -1.09 2.76
CA MET A 57 -3.02 -0.06 2.92
C MET A 57 -1.74 -0.74 3.37
N GLN A 58 -0.75 -0.83 2.47
CA GLN A 58 0.57 -1.38 2.78
C GLN A 58 1.61 -0.91 1.74
N PRO A 59 2.56 -0.03 2.09
CA PRO A 59 2.73 0.65 3.39
C PRO A 59 1.66 1.76 3.62
N TRP A 60 1.62 2.35 4.81
CA TRP A 60 1.00 3.65 5.15
C TRP A 60 1.81 4.36 6.25
N LEU A 61 2.53 5.43 5.91
CA LEU A 61 3.51 6.13 6.73
C LEU A 61 3.38 7.66 6.66
N VAL A 62 3.92 8.39 7.64
CA VAL A 62 4.00 9.87 7.73
C VAL A 62 5.40 10.33 8.21
N PRO A 63 6.39 10.58 7.33
CA PRO A 63 7.80 10.75 7.73
C PRO A 63 8.05 11.86 8.76
N GLY A 64 8.74 11.53 9.84
CA GLY A 64 9.05 12.45 10.96
C GLY A 64 8.07 12.35 12.13
N MET A 65 7.01 11.55 12.01
CA MET A 65 6.00 11.35 13.06
C MET A 65 6.39 10.21 14.01
N ALA A 66 6.28 10.46 15.32
CA ALA A 66 6.49 9.42 16.35
C ALA A 66 5.36 8.37 16.33
N LEU A 67 5.67 7.13 16.71
CA LEU A 67 4.70 6.04 16.69
C LEU A 67 3.43 6.28 17.52
N ALA A 68 3.55 7.00 18.63
CA ALA A 68 2.40 7.36 19.47
C ALA A 68 1.43 8.30 18.72
N ASP A 69 1.96 9.31 18.04
CA ASP A 69 1.17 10.30 17.28
C ASP A 69 0.52 9.65 16.05
N PHE A 70 1.24 8.77 15.35
CA PHE A 70 0.69 8.02 14.22
C PHE A 70 -0.49 7.13 14.65
N ARG A 71 -0.37 6.44 15.80
CA ARG A 71 -1.47 5.65 16.38
C ARG A 71 -2.68 6.51 16.71
N ALA A 72 -2.48 7.69 17.29
CA ALA A 72 -3.55 8.63 17.59
C ALA A 72 -4.22 9.16 16.30
N MET A 73 -3.43 9.44 15.27
CA MET A 73 -3.90 9.94 13.97
C MET A 73 -4.84 8.95 13.26
N VAL A 74 -4.51 7.65 13.25
CA VAL A 74 -5.32 6.63 12.53
C VAL A 74 -6.47 6.05 13.36
N ALA A 75 -6.48 6.26 14.69
CA ALA A 75 -7.48 5.70 15.59
C ALA A 75 -8.95 6.06 15.24
N PRO A 76 -9.31 7.29 14.80
CA PRO A 76 -10.69 7.62 14.44
C PRO A 76 -11.21 6.79 13.25
N LEU A 77 -10.39 6.62 12.21
CA LEU A 77 -10.74 5.80 11.04
C LEU A 77 -10.93 4.33 11.42
N PHE A 78 -10.07 3.81 12.30
CA PHE A 78 -10.19 2.45 12.81
C PHE A 78 -11.45 2.26 13.66
N ALA A 79 -11.77 3.19 14.56
CA ALA A 79 -13.01 3.15 15.34
C ALA A 79 -14.26 3.17 14.44
N GLN A 80 -14.26 3.99 13.38
CA GLN A 80 -15.34 4.04 12.40
C GLN A 80 -15.46 2.72 11.60
N GLY A 81 -14.34 2.11 11.22
CA GLY A 81 -14.30 0.78 10.62
C GLY A 81 -14.93 -0.28 11.54
N THR A 82 -14.51 -0.34 12.81
CA THR A 82 -15.09 -1.30 13.78
C THR A 82 -16.59 -1.07 13.99
N ALA A 83 -17.04 0.19 14.05
CA ALA A 83 -18.47 0.52 14.16
C ALA A 83 -19.31 0.09 12.93
N LEU A 84 -18.70 0.05 11.74
CA LEU A 84 -19.31 -0.47 10.50
C LEU A 84 -19.16 -2.00 10.36
N GLY A 85 -18.73 -2.70 11.41
CA GLY A 85 -18.60 -4.16 11.42
C GLY A 85 -17.36 -4.70 10.71
N PHE A 86 -16.32 -3.88 10.50
CA PHE A 86 -15.04 -4.34 9.98
C PHE A 86 -14.14 -4.86 11.10
N SER A 87 -13.47 -5.99 10.83
CA SER A 87 -12.45 -6.57 11.72
C SER A 87 -11.09 -6.54 11.03
N PHE A 88 -10.08 -6.00 11.71
CA PHE A 88 -8.71 -5.91 11.23
C PHE A 88 -7.75 -5.87 12.42
N THR A 89 -6.53 -6.36 12.23
CA THR A 89 -5.48 -6.39 13.26
C THR A 89 -4.34 -5.49 12.80
N PRO A 90 -4.36 -4.19 13.12
CA PRO A 90 -3.31 -3.28 12.69
C PRO A 90 -2.02 -3.63 13.43
N GLN A 91 -0.99 -3.97 12.68
CA GLN A 91 0.35 -4.09 13.24
C GLN A 91 1.04 -2.71 13.16
N PHE A 92 2.13 -2.51 13.91
CA PHE A 92 2.95 -1.31 13.83
C PHE A 92 4.43 -1.69 13.94
N PHE A 93 5.35 -0.91 13.35
CA PHE A 93 6.80 -1.01 13.55
C PHE A 93 7.40 0.38 13.78
N GLU A 94 8.67 0.46 14.20
CA GLU A 94 9.47 1.69 14.17
C GLU A 94 10.78 1.45 13.37
N HIS A 95 11.30 2.50 12.71
CA HIS A 95 12.51 2.49 11.90
C HIS A 95 13.09 3.91 11.80
N ASP A 96 14.39 4.05 12.07
CA ASP A 96 15.05 5.36 12.18
C ASP A 96 15.36 6.02 10.84
N ASN A 97 15.31 5.26 9.74
CA ASN A 97 15.60 5.75 8.39
C ASN A 97 14.58 5.22 7.35
N VAL A 98 14.57 5.87 6.18
CA VAL A 98 13.64 5.53 5.08
C VAL A 98 14.07 4.23 4.36
N TYR A 99 15.36 3.92 4.30
CA TYR A 99 15.88 2.76 3.57
C TYR A 99 15.43 1.42 4.19
N ASP A 100 15.51 1.28 5.51
CA ASP A 100 15.04 0.08 6.22
C ASP A 100 13.50 -0.02 6.20
N THR A 101 12.82 1.13 6.19
CA THR A 101 11.37 1.19 6.01
C THR A 101 10.95 0.71 4.63
N TRP A 102 11.66 1.16 3.59
CA TRP A 102 11.42 0.77 2.21
C TRP A 102 11.71 -0.72 2.01
N SER A 103 12.94 -1.13 2.29
CA SER A 103 13.46 -2.48 2.01
C SER A 103 12.70 -3.60 2.74
N ALA A 104 12.13 -3.33 3.92
CA ALA A 104 11.44 -4.35 4.70
C ALA A 104 9.92 -4.40 4.48
N HIS A 105 9.28 -3.34 3.99
CA HIS A 105 7.81 -3.20 4.07
C HIS A 105 7.10 -2.71 2.81
N PHE A 106 7.81 -2.14 1.84
CA PHE A 106 7.24 -1.88 0.52
C PHE A 106 7.15 -3.20 -0.26
N PRO A 107 6.01 -3.52 -0.89
CA PRO A 107 5.89 -4.74 -1.68
C PRO A 107 6.80 -4.65 -2.91
N THR A 108 7.47 -5.76 -3.25
CA THR A 108 8.21 -5.85 -4.52
C THR A 108 7.24 -5.69 -5.69
N GLU A 109 7.44 -4.67 -6.51
CA GLU A 109 6.52 -4.37 -7.62
C GLU A 109 6.67 -5.39 -8.75
N ALA A 110 5.66 -6.24 -8.92
CA ALA A 110 5.62 -7.23 -10.00
C ALA A 110 5.66 -6.59 -11.40
N VAL A 111 5.23 -5.33 -11.54
CA VAL A 111 5.31 -4.60 -12.82
C VAL A 111 6.76 -4.25 -13.15
N ALA A 112 7.51 -3.70 -12.20
CA ALA A 112 8.93 -3.36 -12.39
C ALA A 112 9.83 -4.60 -12.55
N ASN A 113 9.47 -5.72 -11.90
CA ASN A 113 10.21 -6.98 -12.02
C ASN A 113 9.78 -7.86 -13.21
N GLY A 114 8.59 -7.65 -13.77
CA GLY A 114 8.05 -8.44 -14.89
C GLY A 114 8.28 -7.79 -16.25
N ASN A 115 8.16 -6.47 -16.33
CA ASN A 115 8.26 -5.70 -17.57
C ASN A 115 9.60 -4.95 -17.66
N GLU A 116 10.69 -5.69 -17.86
CA GLU A 116 11.95 -5.14 -18.38
C GLU A 116 11.92 -4.92 -19.90
N GLY A 117 10.77 -5.09 -20.53
CA GLY A 117 10.53 -4.81 -21.94
C GLY A 117 9.29 -3.94 -22.12
N ASP A 118 9.33 -3.07 -23.13
CA ASP A 118 8.12 -2.48 -23.67
C ASP A 118 7.36 -3.55 -24.45
N SER A 119 6.06 -3.69 -24.21
CA SER A 119 5.17 -4.55 -25.00
C SER A 119 5.16 -4.26 -26.51
N MET A 120 5.62 -3.08 -26.92
CA MET A 120 5.73 -2.63 -28.32
C MET A 120 7.14 -2.84 -28.92
N GLU A 121 8.17 -3.10 -28.11
CA GLU A 121 9.56 -3.25 -28.54
C GLU A 121 10.16 -4.54 -27.94
N PRO A 122 10.08 -5.69 -28.66
CA PRO A 122 10.45 -7.01 -28.14
C PRO A 122 11.91 -7.15 -27.68
N ASP A 123 12.80 -6.27 -28.14
CA ASP A 123 14.22 -6.18 -27.82
C ASP A 123 14.57 -4.94 -26.98
N PHE A 124 13.59 -4.29 -26.35
CA PHE A 124 13.78 -3.07 -25.53
C PHE A 124 14.90 -3.22 -24.49
N ALA A 125 15.04 -4.38 -23.85
CA ALA A 125 16.09 -4.59 -22.85
C ALA A 125 17.49 -4.52 -23.48
N GLU A 126 17.70 -5.20 -24.61
CA GLU A 126 18.92 -5.11 -25.41
C GLU A 126 19.13 -3.72 -26.01
N ALA A 127 18.09 -3.03 -26.48
CA ALA A 127 18.18 -1.69 -27.07
C ALA A 127 18.52 -0.60 -26.04
N PHE A 128 17.88 -0.65 -24.87
CA PHE A 128 18.01 0.34 -23.80
C PHE A 128 19.27 0.13 -22.94
N PHE A 129 19.56 -1.11 -22.52
CA PHE A 129 20.73 -1.40 -21.68
C PHE A 129 21.99 -1.73 -22.49
N GLY A 130 21.85 -2.12 -23.76
CA GLY A 130 22.96 -2.42 -24.66
C GLY A 130 23.89 -3.51 -24.10
N THR A 131 25.20 -3.27 -24.22
CA THR A 131 26.24 -4.16 -23.69
C THR A 131 26.19 -4.36 -22.17
N ASN A 132 25.48 -3.50 -21.42
CA ASN A 132 25.33 -3.65 -19.97
C ASN A 132 24.27 -4.68 -19.56
N TYR A 133 23.39 -5.11 -20.48
CA TYR A 133 22.27 -6.00 -20.14
C TYR A 133 22.72 -7.34 -19.53
N GLN A 134 23.81 -7.92 -20.03
CA GLN A 134 24.36 -9.17 -19.46
C GLN A 134 24.72 -9.01 -17.97
N ARG A 135 25.36 -7.90 -17.61
CA ARG A 135 25.71 -7.58 -16.21
C ARG A 135 24.47 -7.31 -15.35
N LEU A 136 23.43 -6.69 -15.90
CA LEU A 136 22.15 -6.50 -15.21
C LEU A 136 21.51 -7.86 -14.87
N ARG A 137 21.51 -8.80 -15.82
CA ARG A 137 20.97 -10.16 -15.64
C ARG A 137 21.75 -11.00 -14.62
N GLU A 138 23.04 -10.74 -14.43
CA GLU A 138 23.86 -11.39 -13.40
C GLU A 138 23.53 -10.88 -11.99
N ILE A 139 23.21 -9.59 -11.85
CA ILE A 139 22.86 -8.96 -10.56
C ILE A 139 21.44 -9.36 -10.09
N LYS A 140 20.55 -9.71 -11.02
CA LYS A 140 19.14 -10.06 -10.75
C LYS A 140 18.88 -11.54 -10.43
N ARG A 141 19.93 -12.37 -10.28
CA ARG A 141 19.84 -13.79 -9.91
C ARG A 141 20.02 -14.00 -8.41
#